data_AF-A0A8B9N3V4-F1
#
_entry.id   AF-A0A8B9N3V4-F1
#
_cell.length_a   1.000
_cell.length_b   1.000
_cell.length_c   1.000
_cell.angle_alpha   90.00
_cell.angle_beta   90.00
_cell.angle_gamma   90.00
#
_symmetry.space_group_name_H-M   'P 1'
#
loop_
_entity.id
_entity.type
_entity.pdbx_description
1 polymer ?
#
loop_
_entity_poly.entity_id
_entity_poly.type
_entity_poly.pdbx_seq_one_letter_code
_entity_poly.pdbx_strand_id
1 'polypeptide(L)'
;RLKNQRLMEENACLKEQMRQVEQSRQPVSEKMPIADQLFKEMSHCLFDLKALCSILTQRAQGKEPNLSLLLGIRCNTETLSKKLLDVCQLRKDIDELRTIMSDRYAQDMGDNCITQ
;
A
#
# COMPACT_ATOMS: atom_id res chain seq x y z
N ARG A 1 25.83 6.79 50.92
CA ARG A 1 24.60 7.63 50.97
C ARG A 1 24.72 8.84 50.03
N LEU A 2 25.70 9.74 50.21
CA LEU A 2 25.94 10.90 49.32
C LEU A 2 26.16 10.58 47.84
N LYS A 3 26.84 9.46 47.52
CA LYS A 3 27.04 9.02 46.13
C LYS A 3 25.74 8.63 45.43
N ASN A 4 24.84 7.93 46.13
CA ASN A 4 23.54 7.56 45.59
C ASN A 4 22.63 8.78 45.40
N GLN A 5 22.75 9.78 46.26
CA GLN A 5 22.01 11.04 46.11
C GLN A 5 22.43 11.79 44.84
N ARG A 6 23.74 11.91 44.60
CA ARG A 6 24.25 12.53 43.35
C ARG A 6 23.82 11.77 42.10
N LEU A 7 23.88 10.44 42.13
CA LEU A 7 23.42 9.61 41.01
C LEU A 7 21.91 9.77 40.75
N MET A 8 21.12 10.01 41.79
CA MET A 8 19.68 10.24 41.66
C MET A 8 19.39 11.60 41.01
N GLU A 9 20.15 12.63 41.39
CA GLU A 9 20.07 13.98 40.81
C GLU A 9 20.51 14.00 39.34
N GLU A 10 21.60 13.32 39.00
CA GLU A 10 22.04 13.16 37.60
C GLU A 10 21.01 12.39 36.75
N ASN A 11 20.45 11.30 37.27
CA ASN A 11 19.41 10.56 36.56
C ASN A 11 18.14 11.39 36.36
N ALA A 12 17.77 12.22 37.33
CA ALA A 12 16.63 13.12 37.20
C ALA A 12 16.89 14.19 36.12
N CYS A 13 18.09 14.77 36.08
CA CYS A 13 18.48 15.72 35.05
C CYS A 13 18.50 15.09 33.64
N LEU A 14 19.06 13.89 33.52
CA LEU A 14 19.11 13.16 32.25
C LEU A 14 17.70 12.81 31.74
N LYS A 15 16.79 12.38 32.63
CA LYS A 15 15.40 12.11 32.26
C LYS A 15 14.67 13.36 31.77
N GLU A 16 14.91 14.51 32.39
CA GLU A 16 14.29 15.77 31.95
C GLU A 16 14.86 16.22 30.59
N GLN A 17 16.18 16.07 30.36
CA GLN A 17 16.76 16.32 29.04
C GLN A 17 16.22 15.37 27.98
N MET A 18 16.08 14.08 28.28
CA MET A 18 15.45 13.13 27.36
C MET A 18 14.01 13.53 27.03
N ARG A 19 13.24 13.95 28.04
CA ARG A 19 11.85 14.42 27.85
C ARG A 19 11.78 15.68 27.00
N GLN A 20 12.72 16.61 27.15
CA GLN A 20 12.82 17.81 26.31
C GLN A 20 13.20 17.46 24.86
N VAL A 21 14.12 16.52 24.66
CA VAL A 21 14.49 16.01 23.34
C VAL A 21 13.29 15.30 22.69
N GLU A 22 12.53 14.49 23.43
CA GLU A 22 11.30 13.84 22.95
C GLU A 22 10.16 14.84 22.68
N GLN A 23 10.02 15.91 23.46
CA GLN A 23 9.05 16.97 23.17
C GLN A 23 9.44 17.83 21.96
N SER A 24 10.74 18.02 21.72
CA SER A 24 11.26 18.67 20.49
C SER A 24 11.12 17.77 19.26
N ARG A 25 11.08 16.44 19.47
CA ARG A 25 10.62 15.46 18.51
C ARG A 25 9.09 15.44 18.49
N GLN A 26 8.49 16.56 18.06
CA GLN A 26 7.21 16.42 17.36
C GLN A 26 7.37 15.32 16.30
N PRO A 27 6.34 14.51 15.98
CA PRO A 27 6.41 13.71 14.78
C PRO A 27 6.78 14.72 13.70
N VAL A 28 7.92 14.50 13.07
CA VAL A 28 8.28 15.21 11.86
C VAL A 28 7.12 14.86 10.94
N SER A 29 6.08 15.69 10.95
CA SER A 29 5.18 15.82 9.84
C SER A 29 6.13 16.25 8.76
N GLU A 30 6.69 15.25 8.07
CA GLU A 30 7.65 15.35 7.00
C GLU A 30 7.06 16.38 6.05
N LYS A 31 7.43 17.64 6.23
CA LYS A 31 7.26 18.64 5.22
C LYS A 31 8.18 18.13 4.13
N MET A 32 7.60 17.35 3.22
CA MET A 32 8.27 16.88 2.03
C MET A 32 9.03 18.11 1.50
N PRO A 33 10.35 18.02 1.27
CA PRO A 33 11.12 19.12 0.71
C PRO A 33 10.31 19.81 -0.38
N ILE A 34 10.27 21.14 -0.41
CA ILE A 34 9.45 21.89 -1.38
C ILE A 34 9.70 21.40 -2.82
N ALA A 35 10.93 20.97 -3.10
CA ALA A 35 11.32 20.31 -4.34
C ALA A 35 10.49 19.06 -4.64
N ASP A 36 10.27 18.16 -3.67
CA ASP A 36 9.48 16.95 -3.85
C ASP A 36 7.98 17.25 -4.07
N GLN A 37 7.45 18.25 -3.38
CA GLN A 37 6.09 18.73 -3.63
C GLN A 37 5.95 19.29 -5.04
N LEU A 38 6.95 20.07 -5.50
CA LEU A 38 7.01 20.58 -6.86
C LEU A 38 7.13 19.45 -7.89
N PHE A 39 7.99 18.46 -7.65
CA PHE A 39 8.11 17.30 -8.53
C PHE A 39 6.81 16.51 -8.63
N LYS A 40 6.07 16.38 -7.52
CA LYS A 40 4.76 15.74 -7.51
C LYS A 40 3.76 16.51 -8.36
N GLU A 41 3.67 17.83 -8.20
CA GLU A 41 2.77 18.66 -9.01
C GLU A 41 3.17 18.68 -10.49
N MET A 42 4.47 18.79 -10.81
CA MET A 42 4.96 18.69 -12.18
C MET A 42 4.63 17.32 -12.81
N SER A 43 4.69 16.24 -12.02
CA SER A 43 4.32 14.91 -12.48
C SER A 43 2.82 14.81 -12.80
N HIS A 44 1.97 15.41 -11.96
CA HIS A 44 0.54 15.50 -12.23
C HIS A 44 0.27 16.31 -13.51
N CYS A 45 0.86 17.50 -13.66
CA CYS A 45 0.68 18.33 -14.84
C CYS A 45 1.15 17.62 -16.14
N LEU A 46 2.26 16.91 -16.08
CA LEU A 46 2.75 16.12 -17.22
C LEU A 46 1.77 15.02 -17.59
N PHE A 47 1.17 14.37 -16.60
CA PHE A 47 0.18 13.32 -16.82
C PHE A 47 -1.08 13.87 -17.49
N ASP A 48 -1.61 14.99 -16.99
CA ASP A 48 -2.76 15.68 -17.59
C ASP A 48 -2.48 16.07 -19.03
N LEU A 49 -1.28 16.62 -19.31
CA LEU A 49 -0.88 16.97 -20.66
C LEU A 49 -0.85 15.75 -21.59
N LYS A 50 -0.30 14.62 -21.14
CA LYS A 50 -0.29 13.36 -21.92
C LYS A 50 -1.70 12.85 -22.18
N ALA A 51 -2.60 12.93 -21.20
CA ALA A 51 -4.01 12.56 -21.37
C ALA A 51 -4.70 13.44 -22.42
N LEU A 52 -4.51 14.76 -22.35
CA LEU A 52 -5.02 15.71 -23.32
C LEU A 52 -4.49 15.44 -24.73
N CYS A 53 -3.17 15.21 -24.88
CA CYS A 53 -2.58 14.84 -26.16
C CYS A 53 -3.22 13.56 -26.72
N SER A 54 -3.40 12.52 -25.90
CA SER A 54 -4.04 11.27 -26.32
C SER A 54 -5.47 11.49 -26.83
N ILE A 55 -6.27 12.30 -26.12
CA ILE A 55 -7.63 12.64 -26.52
C ILE A 55 -7.65 13.41 -27.84
N LEU A 56 -6.79 14.42 -27.97
CA LEU A 56 -6.67 15.22 -29.19
C LEU A 56 -6.27 14.33 -30.38
N THR A 57 -5.33 13.40 -30.19
CA THR A 57 -4.95 12.41 -31.21
C THR A 57 -6.11 11.48 -31.58
N GLN A 58 -6.84 10.96 -30.60
CA GLN A 58 -8.02 10.11 -30.84
C GLN A 58 -9.07 10.85 -31.67
N ARG A 59 -9.39 12.10 -31.29
CA ARG A 59 -10.33 12.95 -32.04
C ARG A 59 -9.84 13.25 -33.46
N ALA A 60 -8.56 13.59 -33.62
CA ALA A 60 -7.97 13.85 -34.94
C ALA A 60 -8.03 12.63 -35.87
N GLN A 61 -8.01 11.42 -35.29
CA GLN A 61 -8.17 10.15 -36.02
C GLN A 61 -9.65 9.74 -36.23
N GLY A 62 -10.62 10.56 -35.80
CA GLY A 62 -12.05 10.24 -35.88
C GLY A 62 -12.50 9.16 -34.90
N LYS A 63 -11.69 8.83 -33.89
CA LYS A 63 -12.04 7.86 -32.85
C LYS A 63 -12.79 8.56 -31.71
N GLU A 64 -13.66 7.81 -31.06
CA GLU A 64 -14.30 8.29 -29.83
C GLU A 64 -13.25 8.42 -28.71
N PRO A 65 -13.07 9.61 -28.12
CA PRO A 65 -12.05 9.83 -27.09
C PRO A 65 -12.45 9.20 -25.76
N ASN A 66 -11.48 8.60 -25.06
CA ASN A 66 -11.73 8.08 -23.72
C ASN A 66 -11.81 9.22 -22.69
N LEU A 67 -13.03 9.67 -22.38
CA LEU A 67 -13.30 10.75 -21.42
C LEU A 67 -12.94 10.39 -19.96
N SER A 68 -12.70 9.10 -19.63
CA SER A 68 -12.22 8.72 -18.30
C SER A 68 -10.83 9.31 -18.01
N LEU A 69 -10.06 9.62 -19.06
CA LEU A 69 -8.77 10.30 -18.98
C LEU A 69 -8.89 11.77 -18.52
N LEU A 70 -9.98 12.46 -18.86
CA LEU A 70 -10.23 13.86 -18.48
C LEU A 70 -10.63 14.03 -17.02
N LEU A 71 -11.27 13.01 -16.45
CA LEU A 71 -11.76 13.07 -15.08
C LEU A 71 -10.65 12.81 -14.04
N GLY A 72 -9.40 12.59 -14.47
CA GLY A 72 -8.32 12.13 -13.59
C GLY A 72 -8.59 10.74 -13.00
N ILE A 73 -9.66 10.07 -13.41
CA ILE A 73 -10.05 8.73 -12.94
C ILE A 73 -9.29 7.72 -13.78
N ARG A 74 -7.99 7.63 -13.51
CA ARG A 74 -7.28 6.38 -13.73
C ARG A 74 -7.05 5.79 -12.36
N CYS A 75 -7.82 4.75 -12.02
CA CYS A 75 -7.40 3.80 -11.01
C CYS A 75 -5.96 3.44 -11.36
N ASN A 76 -4.96 3.86 -10.55
CA ASN A 76 -3.53 3.63 -10.82
C ASN A 76 -3.35 2.27 -11.47
N THR A 77 -3.17 2.23 -12.79
CA THR A 77 -3.40 1.01 -13.56
C THR A 77 -2.40 -0.06 -13.14
N GLU A 78 -1.21 0.35 -12.73
CA GLU A 78 -0.19 -0.52 -12.12
C GLU A 78 -0.65 -1.12 -10.78
N THR A 79 -1.25 -0.30 -9.90
CA THR A 79 -1.82 -0.79 -8.63
C THR A 79 -3.02 -1.70 -8.86
N LEU A 80 -3.85 -1.39 -9.84
CA LEU A 80 -5.02 -2.21 -10.19
C LEU A 80 -4.60 -3.53 -10.85
N SER A 81 -3.61 -3.52 -11.74
CA SER A 81 -3.01 -4.72 -12.33
C SER A 81 -2.38 -5.61 -11.28
N LYS A 82 -1.64 -5.05 -10.32
CA LYS A 82 -1.10 -5.82 -9.20
C LYS A 82 -2.21 -6.45 -8.35
N LYS A 83 -3.21 -5.66 -7.96
CA LYS A 83 -4.38 -6.18 -7.22
C LYS A 83 -5.13 -7.26 -8.00
N LEU A 84 -5.23 -7.12 -9.32
CA LEU A 84 -5.85 -8.13 -10.18
C LEU A 84 -5.06 -9.44 -10.16
N LEU A 85 -3.73 -9.36 -10.23
CA LEU A 85 -2.86 -10.54 -10.09
C LEU A 85 -3.03 -11.19 -8.71
N ASP A 86 -3.06 -10.40 -7.64
CA ASP A 86 -3.26 -10.91 -6.27
C ASP A 86 -4.61 -11.64 -6.14
N VAL A 87 -5.69 -11.07 -6.70
CA VAL A 87 -7.03 -11.70 -6.70
C VAL A 87 -7.07 -12.97 -7.57
N CYS A 88 -6.38 -12.98 -8.71
CA CYS A 88 -6.25 -14.17 -9.54
C CYS A 88 -5.49 -15.29 -8.82
N GLN A 89 -4.45 -14.95 -8.05
CA GLN A 89 -3.72 -15.94 -7.26
C GLN A 89 -4.60 -16.50 -6.14
N LEU A 90 -5.27 -15.63 -5.38
CA LEU A 90 -6.19 -16.04 -4.33
C LEU A 90 -7.28 -17.00 -4.85
N ARG A 91 -7.79 -16.79 -6.07
CA ARG A 91 -8.75 -17.71 -6.68
C ARG A 91 -8.15 -19.10 -6.91
N LYS A 92 -6.91 -19.19 -7.40
CA LYS A 92 -6.22 -20.48 -7.58
C LYS A 92 -6.03 -21.19 -6.24
N ASP A 93 -5.60 -20.45 -5.22
CA ASP A 93 -5.39 -21.01 -3.88
C ASP A 93 -6.70 -21.57 -3.28
N ILE A 94 -7.83 -20.88 -3.50
CA ILE A 94 -9.17 -21.36 -3.11
C ILE A 94 -9.54 -22.65 -3.84
N ASP A 95 -9.29 -22.72 -5.14
CA ASP A 95 -9.63 -23.91 -5.95
C ASP A 95 -8.74 -25.11 -5.59
N GLU A 96 -7.48 -24.88 -5.25
CA GLU A 96 -6.57 -25.90 -4.70
C GLU A 96 -7.07 -26.40 -3.34
N LEU A 97 -7.43 -25.50 -2.42
CA LEU A 97 -8.00 -25.88 -1.13
C LEU A 97 -9.29 -26.70 -1.26
N ARG A 98 -10.17 -26.33 -2.19
CA ARG A 98 -11.39 -27.11 -2.50
C ARG A 98 -11.06 -28.52 -2.99
N THR A 99 -10.02 -28.65 -3.82
CA THR A 99 -9.56 -29.95 -4.33
C THR A 99 -9.04 -30.80 -3.19
N ILE A 100 -8.15 -30.26 -2.35
CA ILE A 100 -7.60 -30.96 -1.17
C ILE A 100 -8.71 -31.41 -0.22
N MET A 101 -9.68 -30.53 0.07
CA MET A 101 -10.81 -30.89 0.94
C MET A 101 -11.67 -32.00 0.33
N SER A 102 -11.90 -31.96 -0.98
CA SER A 102 -12.69 -32.99 -1.67
C SER A 102 -11.98 -34.34 -1.68
N ASP A 103 -10.67 -34.35 -1.90
CA ASP A 103 -9.84 -35.56 -1.87
C ASP A 103 -9.82 -36.16 -0.46
N ARG A 104 -9.69 -35.33 0.57
CA ARG A 104 -9.74 -35.77 1.97
C ARG A 104 -11.10 -36.36 2.34
N TYR A 105 -12.18 -35.71 1.93
CA TYR A 105 -13.52 -36.25 2.14
C TYR A 105 -13.72 -37.61 1.44
N ALA A 106 -13.22 -37.76 0.20
CA ALA A 106 -13.29 -39.03 -0.52
C ALA A 106 -12.45 -40.13 0.15
N GLN A 107 -11.26 -39.79 0.65
CA GLN A 107 -10.41 -40.70 1.44
C GLN A 107 -11.10 -41.13 2.73
N ASP A 108 -11.60 -40.19 3.52
CA ASP A 108 -12.28 -40.49 4.79
C ASP A 108 -13.54 -41.34 4.59
N MET A 109 -14.31 -41.09 3.53
CA MET A 109 -15.46 -41.92 3.17
C MET A 109 -15.06 -43.32 2.69
N GLY A 110 -13.92 -43.45 2.00
CA GLY A 110 -13.35 -44.74 1.60
C GLY A 110 -12.82 -45.55 2.79
N ASP A 111 -12.10 -44.91 3.70
CA ASP A 111 -11.47 -45.54 4.87
C ASP A 111 -12.51 -45.97 5.93
N ASN A 112 -13.68 -45.30 6.00
CA ASN A 112 -14.78 -45.67 6.88
C ASN A 112 -15.71 -46.75 6.30
N CYS A 113 -15.43 -47.28 5.10
CA CYS A 113 -16.22 -48.34 4.49
C CYS A 113 -15.87 -49.70 5.09
N ILE A 114 -16.45 -50.02 6.24
CA ILE A 114 -16.47 -51.40 6.77
C ILE A 114 -17.48 -52.17 5.93
N THR A 115 -17.01 -53.02 5.01
CA THR A 115 -17.86 -54.01 4.36
C THR A 115 -18.37 -54.99 5.43
N GLN A 116 -19.70 -55.08 5.57
CA GLN A 116 -20.39 -56.11 6.35
C GLN A 116 -20.69 -57.34 5.49
#